data_AF-A0A2G2M3B3-F1
#
_entry.id   AF-A0A2G2M3B3-F1
#
_cell.length_a   1.000
_cell.length_b   1.000
_cell.length_c   1.000
_cell.angle_alpha   90.00
_cell.angle_beta   90.00
_cell.angle_gamma   90.00
#
_symmetry.space_group_name_H-M   'P 1'
#
loop_
_entity.id
_entity.type
_entity.pdbx_description
1 polymer ?
#
loop_
_entity_poly.entity_id
_entity_poly.type
_entity_poly.pdbx_seq_one_letter_code
_entity_poly.pdbx_strand_id
1 'polypeptide(L)'
;MVDVFFRTYLRAKFSRTRSESRDFDGAYHRAIDEDKYNNILKLKHNASGVKAFLNNDFTYYSSLFQKINNMTALNETNHLYFNSELNRMDGQAMLILAACKLNDPDENNKIKTIARLFDKTYVLLQLNKSYDSNRFQDLLYTLLAKIEKESVDKLEPIFDSTVLSYMNEKRGSSVATLLSYEQFKQVGSADCKKRFLRYFLTRIELFISQETTLQLQDTLYNFVSGEGKSNAYHIEHILSRNSDNKSLFVNSENKFDEIMFVRERNRLGRLLLLKGRDNQSSGNEKYCDKLKTYTGCAPYLAQFSL
;
A
#
# COMPACT_ATOMS: atom_id res chain seq x y z
N MET A 1 3.37 -21.23 8.37
CA MET A 1 4.05 -20.96 7.08
C MET A 1 3.45 -21.81 5.95
N VAL A 2 3.37 -23.14 6.11
CA VAL A 2 2.78 -24.06 5.12
C VAL A 2 1.29 -23.77 4.83
N ASP A 3 0.48 -23.57 5.87
CA ASP A 3 -0.94 -23.23 5.73
C ASP A 3 -1.18 -21.93 4.96
N VAL A 4 -0.37 -20.90 5.24
CA VAL A 4 -0.46 -19.61 4.54
C VAL A 4 -0.16 -19.80 3.06
N PHE A 5 0.91 -20.54 2.74
CA PHE A 5 1.23 -20.88 1.35
C PHE A 5 0.05 -21.55 0.64
N PHE A 6 -0.51 -22.64 1.19
CA PHE A 6 -1.60 -23.36 0.53
C PHE A 6 -2.82 -22.47 0.33
N ARG A 7 -3.21 -21.69 1.34
CA ARG A 7 -4.36 -20.77 1.21
C ARG A 7 -4.10 -19.72 0.14
N THR A 8 -2.92 -19.10 0.11
CA THR A 8 -2.56 -18.11 -0.92
C THR A 8 -2.52 -18.74 -2.31
N TYR A 9 -1.91 -19.92 -2.46
CA TYR A 9 -1.84 -20.65 -3.72
C TYR A 9 -3.24 -21.04 -4.23
N LEU A 10 -4.08 -21.61 -3.35
CA LEU A 10 -5.41 -22.06 -3.72
C LEU A 10 -6.30 -20.90 -4.16
N ARG A 11 -6.27 -19.78 -3.41
CA ARG A 11 -6.97 -18.56 -3.82
C ARG A 11 -6.45 -18.01 -5.16
N ALA A 12 -5.13 -17.97 -5.32
CA ALA A 12 -4.49 -17.48 -6.55
C ALA A 12 -4.89 -18.29 -7.80
N LYS A 13 -5.05 -19.61 -7.67
CA LYS A 13 -5.31 -20.49 -8.81
C LYS A 13 -6.79 -20.80 -9.02
N PHE A 14 -7.58 -20.89 -7.96
CA PHE A 14 -8.94 -21.44 -8.03
C PHE A 14 -10.06 -20.48 -7.64
N SER A 15 -9.75 -19.24 -7.23
CA SER A 15 -10.77 -18.22 -6.96
C SER A 15 -10.79 -17.17 -8.06
N ARG A 16 -11.97 -16.76 -8.51
CA ARG A 16 -12.20 -15.63 -9.42
C ARG A 16 -13.04 -14.54 -8.78
N THR A 17 -13.68 -14.84 -7.65
CA THR A 17 -14.38 -13.86 -6.81
C THR A 17 -13.96 -13.98 -5.36
N ARG A 18 -14.23 -12.91 -4.59
CA ARG A 18 -14.07 -12.94 -3.14
C ARG A 18 -14.92 -14.02 -2.47
N SER A 19 -16.10 -14.32 -3.00
CA SER A 19 -16.95 -15.38 -2.44
C SER A 19 -16.27 -16.74 -2.53
N GLU A 20 -15.71 -17.09 -3.70
CA GLU A 20 -15.03 -18.37 -3.91
C GLU A 20 -13.76 -18.51 -3.06
N SER A 21 -13.10 -17.40 -2.75
CA SER A 21 -11.90 -17.44 -1.91
C SER A 21 -12.17 -17.93 -0.48
N ARG A 22 -13.42 -17.80 -0.01
CA ARG A 22 -13.83 -18.21 1.34
C ARG A 22 -13.84 -19.72 1.53
N ASP A 23 -13.94 -20.48 0.44
CA ASP A 23 -13.82 -21.94 0.46
C ASP A 23 -12.46 -22.36 1.05
N PHE A 24 -11.44 -21.50 0.93
CA PHE A 24 -10.11 -21.70 1.46
C PHE A 24 -9.82 -20.96 2.77
N ASP A 25 -10.81 -20.34 3.43
CA ASP A 25 -10.66 -19.67 4.73
C ASP A 25 -10.72 -20.67 5.90
N GLY A 26 -11.45 -21.76 5.73
CA GLY A 26 -11.62 -22.81 6.74
C GLY A 26 -10.70 -24.01 6.54
N ALA A 27 -11.31 -25.20 6.52
CA ALA A 27 -10.65 -26.47 6.29
C ALA A 27 -10.35 -26.67 4.79
N TYR A 28 -9.39 -25.91 4.24
CA TYR A 28 -9.05 -25.92 2.82
C TYR A 28 -8.70 -27.34 2.29
N HIS A 29 -8.19 -28.22 3.15
CA HIS A 29 -7.91 -29.63 2.82
C HIS A 29 -9.16 -30.43 2.45
N ARG A 30 -10.35 -30.06 2.95
CA ARG A 30 -11.63 -30.67 2.52
C ARG A 30 -12.14 -30.03 1.25
N ALA A 31 -12.00 -28.70 1.14
CA ALA A 31 -12.45 -27.96 -0.04
C ALA A 31 -11.77 -28.50 -1.31
N ILE A 32 -10.47 -28.78 -1.28
CA ILE A 32 -9.75 -29.30 -2.48
C ILE A 32 -10.25 -30.66 -2.98
N ASP A 33 -10.96 -31.44 -2.15
CA ASP A 33 -11.54 -32.75 -2.52
C ASP A 33 -12.97 -32.63 -3.09
N GLU A 34 -13.57 -31.44 -3.04
CA GLU A 34 -14.84 -31.17 -3.71
C GLU A 34 -14.66 -31.20 -5.23
N ASP A 35 -15.65 -31.72 -5.95
CA ASP A 35 -15.54 -31.95 -7.40
C ASP A 35 -15.17 -30.68 -8.18
N LYS A 36 -15.66 -29.51 -7.72
CA LYS A 36 -15.32 -28.18 -8.27
C LYS A 36 -13.80 -27.98 -8.41
N TYR A 37 -13.02 -28.38 -7.39
CA TYR A 37 -11.57 -28.18 -7.35
C TYR A 37 -10.82 -29.44 -7.77
N ASN A 38 -11.31 -30.61 -7.36
CA ASN A 38 -10.66 -31.88 -7.64
C ASN A 38 -10.71 -32.27 -9.13
N ASN A 39 -11.68 -31.77 -9.90
CA ASN A 39 -11.68 -31.95 -11.36
C ASN A 39 -10.42 -31.34 -12.04
N ILE A 40 -9.80 -30.35 -11.40
CA ILE A 40 -8.57 -29.70 -11.86
C ILE A 40 -7.35 -30.28 -11.14
N LEU A 41 -7.39 -30.34 -9.81
CA LEU A 41 -6.27 -30.76 -8.96
C LEU A 41 -5.99 -32.27 -9.01
N LYS A 42 -7.04 -33.09 -9.20
CA LYS A 42 -6.98 -34.55 -9.31
C LYS A 42 -6.26 -35.23 -8.13
N LEU A 43 -6.53 -34.83 -6.90
CA LEU A 43 -5.88 -35.32 -5.68
C LEU A 43 -6.66 -36.44 -4.99
N LYS A 44 -7.99 -36.38 -5.03
CA LYS A 44 -8.88 -37.31 -4.33
C LYS A 44 -8.73 -38.74 -4.87
N HIS A 45 -8.35 -39.66 -3.99
CA HIS A 45 -8.11 -41.08 -4.29
C HIS A 45 -7.21 -41.32 -5.52
N ASN A 46 -6.28 -40.41 -5.79
CA ASN A 46 -5.41 -40.47 -6.97
C ASN A 46 -3.94 -40.26 -6.60
N ALA A 47 -3.26 -41.33 -6.19
CA ALA A 47 -1.85 -41.28 -5.81
C ALA A 47 -0.95 -40.74 -6.94
N SER A 48 -1.28 -41.03 -8.20
CA SER A 48 -0.52 -40.52 -9.36
C SER A 48 -0.68 -39.00 -9.53
N GLY A 49 -1.90 -38.49 -9.34
CA GLY A 49 -2.21 -37.06 -9.37
C GLY A 49 -1.55 -36.30 -8.23
N VAL A 50 -1.58 -36.85 -7.01
CA VAL A 50 -0.86 -36.30 -5.86
C VAL A 50 0.64 -36.22 -6.15
N LYS A 51 1.26 -37.30 -6.65
CA LYS A 51 2.67 -37.30 -7.02
C LYS A 51 2.98 -36.27 -8.11
N ALA A 52 2.11 -36.13 -9.11
CA ALA A 52 2.26 -35.13 -10.16
C ALA A 52 2.18 -33.70 -9.62
N PHE A 53 1.21 -33.39 -8.75
CA PHE A 53 1.09 -32.10 -8.09
C PHE A 53 2.32 -31.77 -7.24
N LEU A 54 2.77 -32.73 -6.42
CA LEU A 54 3.95 -32.56 -5.56
C LEU A 54 5.21 -32.27 -6.38
N ASN A 55 5.44 -33.01 -7.45
CA ASN A 55 6.64 -32.89 -8.29
C ASN A 55 6.63 -31.68 -9.23
N ASN A 56 5.47 -31.07 -9.47
CA ASN A 56 5.33 -29.91 -10.37
C ASN A 56 4.84 -28.68 -9.61
N ASP A 57 3.53 -28.43 -9.60
CA ASP A 57 2.92 -27.21 -9.05
C ASP A 57 3.35 -26.90 -7.62
N PHE A 58 3.30 -27.88 -6.71
CA PHE A 58 3.71 -27.65 -5.32
C PHE A 58 5.18 -27.21 -5.26
N THR A 59 6.08 -27.94 -5.92
CA THR A 59 7.53 -27.64 -5.89
C THR A 59 7.79 -26.23 -6.44
N TYR A 60 7.21 -25.88 -7.57
CA TYR A 60 7.39 -24.58 -8.18
C TYR A 60 6.79 -23.44 -7.35
N TYR A 61 5.49 -23.50 -7.04
CA TYR A 61 4.79 -22.39 -6.40
C TYR A 61 5.18 -22.21 -4.93
N SER A 62 5.58 -23.26 -4.21
CA SER A 62 6.13 -23.11 -2.86
C SER A 62 7.49 -22.40 -2.89
N SER A 63 8.34 -22.74 -3.87
CA SER A 63 9.62 -22.06 -4.09
C SER A 63 9.43 -20.59 -4.47
N LEU A 64 8.48 -20.30 -5.37
CA LEU A 64 8.10 -18.92 -5.72
C LEU A 64 7.58 -18.15 -4.50
N PHE A 65 6.71 -18.75 -3.70
CA PHE A 65 6.20 -18.11 -2.47
C PHE A 65 7.32 -17.82 -1.46
N GLN A 66 8.24 -18.76 -1.25
CA GLN A 66 9.43 -18.52 -0.42
C GLN A 66 10.31 -17.40 -0.98
N LYS A 67 10.51 -17.37 -2.30
CA LYS A 67 11.26 -16.31 -2.97
C LYS A 67 10.65 -14.93 -2.74
N ILE A 68 9.33 -14.79 -2.83
CA ILE A 68 8.62 -13.54 -2.52
C ILE A 68 8.89 -13.11 -1.07
N ASN A 69 8.80 -14.03 -0.12
CA ASN A 69 9.05 -13.72 1.30
C ASN A 69 10.52 -13.31 1.53
N ASN A 70 11.47 -14.03 0.94
CA ASN A 70 12.89 -13.72 1.04
C ASN A 70 13.19 -12.35 0.41
N MET A 71 12.64 -12.06 -0.78
CA MET A 71 12.80 -10.76 -1.43
C MET A 71 12.19 -9.61 -0.61
N THR A 72 11.08 -9.85 0.10
CA THR A 72 10.51 -8.89 1.04
C THR A 72 11.50 -8.55 2.16
N ALA A 73 12.16 -9.56 2.74
CA ALA A 73 13.08 -9.37 3.85
C ALA A 73 14.45 -8.79 3.45
N LEU A 74 14.89 -8.97 2.21
CA LEU A 74 16.24 -8.60 1.75
C LEU A 74 16.42 -7.12 1.43
N ASN A 75 15.36 -6.39 1.08
CA ASN A 75 15.47 -5.02 0.60
C ASN A 75 14.30 -4.16 1.05
N GLU A 76 14.56 -3.30 2.03
CA GLU A 76 13.58 -2.40 2.63
C GLU A 76 13.08 -1.31 1.67
N THR A 77 13.76 -1.08 0.53
CA THR A 77 13.38 -0.07 -0.47
C THR A 77 12.64 -0.67 -1.68
N ASN A 78 12.24 -1.94 -1.62
CA ASN A 78 11.44 -2.54 -2.68
C ASN A 78 9.93 -2.49 -2.35
N HIS A 79 9.11 -2.62 -3.39
CA HIS A 79 7.65 -2.53 -3.24
C HIS A 79 7.05 -3.72 -2.46
N LEU A 80 7.71 -4.89 -2.43
CA LEU A 80 7.26 -6.02 -1.61
C LEU A 80 7.27 -5.64 -0.13
N TYR A 81 8.38 -5.05 0.34
CA TYR A 81 8.56 -4.55 1.69
C TYR A 81 7.58 -3.42 2.01
N PHE A 82 7.41 -2.45 1.10
CA PHE A 82 6.44 -1.37 1.30
C PHE A 82 5.02 -1.88 1.53
N ASN A 83 4.60 -2.87 0.75
CA ASN A 83 3.27 -3.45 0.85
C ASN A 83 3.12 -4.29 2.12
N SER A 84 4.03 -5.25 2.37
CA SER A 84 3.92 -6.21 3.46
C SER A 84 4.29 -5.61 4.83
N GLU A 85 5.44 -4.96 4.94
CA GLU A 85 6.01 -4.57 6.24
C GLU A 85 5.50 -3.20 6.68
N LEU A 86 5.36 -2.25 5.75
CA LEU A 86 4.93 -0.88 6.08
C LEU A 86 3.40 -0.77 6.12
N ASN A 87 2.71 -1.26 5.08
CA ASN A 87 1.26 -1.14 4.98
C ASN A 87 0.49 -2.34 5.58
N ARG A 88 1.13 -3.49 5.77
CA ARG A 88 0.49 -4.76 6.18
C ARG A 88 -0.57 -5.23 5.20
N MET A 89 -0.21 -5.22 3.93
CA MET A 89 -1.04 -5.68 2.81
C MET A 89 -0.41 -6.94 2.18
N ASP A 90 -1.13 -8.04 2.21
CA ASP A 90 -0.67 -9.39 1.86
C ASP A 90 -1.11 -9.89 0.48
N GLY A 91 -2.04 -9.17 -0.16
CA GLY A 91 -2.64 -9.57 -1.45
C GLY A 91 -1.68 -9.67 -2.64
N GLN A 92 -0.49 -9.06 -2.56
CA GLN A 92 0.49 -9.08 -3.65
C GLN A 92 1.02 -10.50 -3.96
N ALA A 93 1.22 -11.35 -2.95
CA ALA A 93 1.70 -12.71 -3.17
C ALA A 93 0.69 -13.53 -3.97
N MET A 94 -0.60 -13.35 -3.68
CA MET A 94 -1.69 -13.99 -4.42
C MET A 94 -1.68 -13.59 -5.89
N LEU A 95 -1.54 -12.30 -6.20
CA LEU A 95 -1.48 -11.82 -7.59
C LEU A 95 -0.24 -12.33 -8.33
N ILE A 96 0.92 -12.36 -7.66
CA ILE A 96 2.17 -12.88 -8.24
C ILE A 96 2.02 -14.37 -8.57
N LEU A 97 1.51 -15.18 -7.64
CA LEU A 97 1.27 -16.61 -7.89
C LEU A 97 0.28 -16.82 -9.05
N ALA A 98 -0.76 -16.00 -9.16
CA ALA A 98 -1.73 -16.09 -10.25
C ALA A 98 -1.10 -15.76 -11.62
N ALA A 99 -0.30 -14.70 -11.69
CA ALA A 99 0.33 -14.24 -12.93
C ALA A 99 1.44 -15.18 -13.45
N CYS A 100 2.14 -15.89 -12.56
CA CYS A 100 3.20 -16.80 -12.96
C CYS A 100 2.64 -18.15 -13.45
N LYS A 101 3.15 -18.63 -14.59
CA LYS A 101 2.95 -20.01 -15.06
C LYS A 101 3.97 -20.96 -14.40
N LEU A 102 3.79 -22.26 -14.55
CA LEU A 102 4.77 -23.23 -14.06
C LEU A 102 6.13 -22.97 -14.74
N ASN A 103 7.19 -22.83 -13.93
CA ASN A 103 8.55 -22.50 -14.39
C ASN A 103 8.60 -21.23 -15.25
N ASP A 104 7.94 -20.14 -14.81
CA ASP A 104 7.86 -18.90 -15.57
C ASP A 104 9.25 -18.25 -15.77
N PRO A 105 9.70 -18.04 -17.02
CA PRO A 105 10.98 -17.36 -17.27
C PRO A 105 10.98 -15.89 -16.84
N ASP A 106 9.81 -15.25 -16.80
CA ASP A 106 9.63 -13.84 -16.44
C ASP A 106 9.33 -13.62 -14.96
N GLU A 107 9.45 -14.66 -14.12
CA GLU A 107 9.08 -14.65 -12.71
C GLU A 107 9.61 -13.43 -11.95
N ASN A 108 10.89 -13.10 -12.08
CA ASN A 108 11.50 -11.95 -11.40
C ASN A 108 10.88 -10.61 -11.84
N ASN A 109 10.60 -10.48 -13.13
CA ASN A 109 10.02 -9.27 -13.70
C ASN A 109 8.55 -9.13 -13.27
N LYS A 110 7.80 -10.24 -13.21
CA LYS A 110 6.44 -10.28 -12.68
C LYS A 110 6.38 -9.92 -11.20
N ILE A 111 7.27 -10.48 -10.37
CA ILE A 111 7.36 -10.14 -8.94
C ILE A 111 7.52 -8.63 -8.75
N LYS A 112 8.54 -8.04 -9.41
CA LYS A 112 8.83 -6.59 -9.28
C LYS A 112 7.69 -5.72 -9.80
N THR A 113 7.14 -6.07 -10.96
CA THR A 113 6.09 -5.30 -11.63
C THR A 113 4.79 -5.33 -10.83
N ILE A 114 4.35 -6.51 -10.40
CA ILE A 114 3.10 -6.66 -9.63
C ILE A 114 3.22 -5.99 -8.27
N ALA A 115 4.36 -6.12 -7.56
CA ALA A 115 4.55 -5.43 -6.28
C ALA A 115 4.45 -3.90 -6.44
N ARG A 116 5.09 -3.33 -7.47
CA ARG A 116 5.00 -1.90 -7.80
C ARG A 116 3.57 -1.49 -8.15
N LEU A 117 2.88 -2.25 -9.00
CA LEU A 117 1.53 -1.93 -9.44
C LEU A 117 0.53 -2.05 -8.29
N PHE A 118 0.68 -3.03 -7.41
CA PHE A 118 -0.13 -3.17 -6.20
C PHE A 118 0.00 -1.94 -5.29
N ASP A 119 1.23 -1.49 -5.04
CA ASP A 119 1.49 -0.27 -4.27
C ASP A 119 0.91 0.98 -4.95
N LYS A 120 1.16 1.14 -6.27
CA LYS A 120 0.60 2.22 -7.10
C LYS A 120 -0.92 2.25 -6.99
N THR A 121 -1.59 1.11 -7.11
CA THR A 121 -3.04 1.01 -6.96
C THR A 121 -3.50 1.44 -5.58
N TYR A 122 -2.87 0.94 -4.52
CA TYR A 122 -3.21 1.34 -3.15
C TYR A 122 -3.09 2.85 -2.94
N VAL A 123 -1.96 3.44 -3.34
CA VAL A 123 -1.70 4.89 -3.21
C VAL A 123 -2.69 5.69 -4.06
N LEU A 124 -2.91 5.33 -5.33
CA LEU A 124 -3.84 6.04 -6.21
C LEU A 124 -5.26 6.06 -5.63
N LEU A 125 -5.74 4.94 -5.09
CA LEU A 125 -7.06 4.87 -4.49
C LEU A 125 -7.18 5.79 -3.27
N GLN A 126 -6.13 5.90 -2.45
CA GLN A 126 -6.11 6.81 -1.30
C GLN A 126 -6.11 8.27 -1.75
N LEU A 127 -5.24 8.62 -2.70
CA LEU A 127 -5.14 9.99 -3.25
C LEU A 127 -6.38 10.42 -4.05
N ASN A 128 -7.23 9.47 -4.43
CA ASN A 128 -8.51 9.73 -5.09
C ASN A 128 -9.73 9.65 -4.15
N LYS A 129 -9.52 9.56 -2.82
CA LYS A 129 -10.56 9.32 -1.80
C LYS A 129 -11.45 8.10 -2.11
N SER A 130 -10.89 7.15 -2.84
CA SER A 130 -11.59 6.01 -3.44
C SER A 130 -11.29 4.68 -2.74
N TYR A 131 -10.29 4.65 -1.87
CA TYR A 131 -9.93 3.47 -1.10
C TYR A 131 -11.07 3.04 -0.14
N ASP A 132 -11.40 1.76 -0.18
CA ASP A 132 -12.23 1.05 0.79
C ASP A 132 -11.67 -0.37 0.89
N SER A 133 -11.44 -0.88 2.10
CA SER A 133 -10.72 -2.15 2.26
C SER A 133 -11.50 -3.36 1.76
N ASN A 134 -12.83 -3.34 1.84
CA ASN A 134 -13.65 -4.45 1.35
C ASN A 134 -13.67 -4.48 -0.17
N ARG A 135 -13.95 -3.34 -0.79
CA ARG A 135 -13.96 -3.19 -2.25
C ARG A 135 -12.56 -3.35 -2.86
N PHE A 136 -11.51 -3.01 -2.12
CA PHE A 136 -10.14 -3.29 -2.54
C PHE A 136 -9.90 -4.80 -2.69
N GLN A 137 -10.42 -5.63 -1.80
CA GLN A 137 -10.34 -7.09 -1.94
C GLN A 137 -11.05 -7.57 -3.22
N ASP A 138 -12.23 -7.03 -3.53
CA ASP A 138 -12.96 -7.39 -4.76
C ASP A 138 -12.19 -6.96 -6.03
N LEU A 139 -11.53 -5.79 -5.97
CA LEU A 139 -10.60 -5.34 -7.01
C LEU A 139 -9.44 -6.32 -7.20
N LEU A 140 -8.86 -6.86 -6.13
CA LEU A 140 -7.78 -7.85 -6.23
C LEU A 140 -8.24 -9.13 -6.95
N TYR A 141 -9.45 -9.62 -6.70
CA TYR A 141 -9.97 -10.80 -7.41
C TYR A 141 -10.27 -10.51 -8.88
N THR A 142 -10.73 -9.29 -9.19
CA THR A 142 -10.88 -8.84 -10.58
C THR A 142 -9.54 -8.81 -11.30
N LEU A 143 -8.49 -8.28 -10.65
CA LEU A 143 -7.13 -8.27 -11.19
C LEU A 143 -6.60 -9.70 -11.36
N LEU A 144 -6.77 -10.55 -10.36
CA LEU A 144 -6.36 -11.95 -10.38
C LEU A 144 -6.87 -12.68 -11.62
N ALA A 145 -8.16 -12.51 -11.95
CA ALA A 145 -8.77 -13.13 -13.14
C ALA A 145 -8.19 -12.58 -14.46
N LYS A 146 -7.79 -11.29 -14.49
CA LYS A 146 -7.28 -10.64 -15.71
C LYS A 146 -5.80 -10.86 -15.95
N ILE A 147 -4.99 -11.08 -14.92
CA ILE A 147 -3.53 -11.21 -15.04
C ILE A 147 -3.04 -12.65 -15.13
N GLU A 148 -3.95 -13.62 -15.01
CA GLU A 148 -3.58 -15.04 -15.01
C GLU A 148 -2.80 -15.40 -16.28
N LYS A 149 -1.54 -15.79 -16.10
CA LYS A 149 -0.60 -16.20 -17.16
C LYS A 149 -0.32 -15.13 -18.24
N GLU A 150 -0.66 -13.87 -17.99
CA GLU A 150 -0.34 -12.76 -18.88
C GLU A 150 1.16 -12.45 -18.91
N SER A 151 1.62 -11.79 -19.97
CA SER A 151 3.00 -11.31 -20.11
C SER A 151 3.23 -10.03 -19.30
N VAL A 152 4.49 -9.73 -18.96
CA VAL A 152 4.85 -8.59 -18.09
C VAL A 152 4.38 -7.25 -18.66
N ASP A 153 4.44 -7.07 -19.99
CA ASP A 153 4.05 -5.84 -20.69
C ASP A 153 2.54 -5.56 -20.60
N LYS A 154 1.71 -6.57 -20.37
CA LYS A 154 0.25 -6.42 -20.23
C LYS A 154 -0.19 -6.03 -18.83
N LEU A 155 0.65 -6.25 -17.82
CA LEU A 155 0.27 -6.07 -16.42
C LEU A 155 -0.12 -4.62 -16.10
N GLU A 156 0.69 -3.64 -16.47
CA GLU A 156 0.39 -2.23 -16.16
C GLU A 156 -0.89 -1.74 -16.84
N PRO A 157 -1.12 -1.95 -18.16
CA PRO A 157 -2.40 -1.63 -18.80
C PRO A 157 -3.62 -2.29 -18.12
N ILE A 158 -3.49 -3.55 -17.68
CA ILE A 158 -4.56 -4.26 -16.98
C ILE A 158 -4.86 -3.61 -15.63
N PHE A 159 -3.83 -3.30 -14.85
CA PHE A 159 -3.99 -2.63 -13.55
C PHE A 159 -4.63 -1.25 -13.73
N ASP A 160 -4.06 -0.42 -14.61
CA ASP A 160 -4.50 0.95 -14.83
C ASP A 160 -5.96 1.01 -15.30
N SER A 161 -6.35 0.20 -16.29
CA SER A 161 -7.74 0.13 -16.75
C SER A 161 -8.70 -0.36 -15.66
N THR A 162 -8.28 -1.34 -14.86
CA THR A 162 -9.13 -1.88 -13.78
C THR A 162 -9.30 -0.88 -12.64
N VAL A 163 -8.26 -0.12 -12.29
CA VAL A 163 -8.34 0.97 -11.29
C VAL A 163 -9.23 2.10 -11.79
N LEU A 164 -9.14 2.48 -13.06
CA LEU A 164 -10.03 3.48 -13.67
C LEU A 164 -11.50 3.04 -13.60
N SER A 165 -11.81 1.79 -14.01
CA SER A 165 -13.17 1.26 -13.91
C SER A 165 -13.69 1.29 -12.47
N TYR A 166 -12.87 0.88 -11.51
CA TYR A 166 -13.21 0.91 -10.08
C TYR A 166 -13.52 2.33 -9.58
N MET A 167 -12.70 3.31 -9.97
CA MET A 167 -12.90 4.71 -9.59
C MET A 167 -14.18 5.28 -10.20
N ASN A 168 -14.47 4.93 -11.46
CA ASN A 168 -15.66 5.38 -12.18
C ASN A 168 -16.94 4.83 -11.57
N GLU A 169 -16.95 3.54 -11.22
CA GLU A 169 -18.08 2.90 -10.54
C GLU A 169 -18.36 3.55 -9.17
N LYS A 170 -17.31 3.86 -8.40
CA LYS A 170 -17.49 4.51 -7.09
C LYS A 170 -18.03 5.95 -7.21
N ARG A 171 -17.68 6.67 -8.28
CA ARG A 171 -18.03 8.08 -8.46
C ARG A 171 -19.32 8.31 -9.23
N GLY A 172 -19.80 7.32 -9.98
CA GLY A 172 -20.90 7.50 -10.93
C GLY A 172 -20.55 8.46 -12.06
N SER A 173 -19.27 8.63 -12.38
CA SER A 173 -18.78 9.54 -13.43
C SER A 173 -17.56 8.98 -14.15
N SER A 174 -17.30 9.48 -15.37
CA SER A 174 -16.16 9.07 -16.20
C SER A 174 -14.91 9.86 -15.86
N VAL A 175 -14.08 9.31 -14.98
CA VAL A 175 -12.71 9.76 -14.75
C VAL A 175 -11.83 9.21 -15.88
N ALA A 176 -11.13 10.11 -16.58
CA ALA A 176 -10.20 9.74 -17.66
C ALA A 176 -8.77 9.50 -17.17
N THR A 177 -8.43 9.97 -15.96
CA THR A 177 -7.06 9.92 -15.42
C THR A 177 -6.99 9.16 -14.11
N LEU A 178 -5.89 8.43 -13.89
CA LEU A 178 -5.64 7.70 -12.64
C LEU A 178 -5.41 8.63 -11.45
N LEU A 179 -4.91 9.84 -11.70
CA LEU A 179 -4.68 10.86 -10.70
C LEU A 179 -5.11 12.22 -11.27
N SER A 180 -6.03 12.88 -10.58
CA SER A 180 -6.41 14.25 -10.87
C SER A 180 -5.80 15.17 -9.83
N TYR A 181 -5.06 16.19 -10.26
CA TYR A 181 -4.49 17.18 -9.35
C TYR A 181 -5.57 17.90 -8.54
N GLU A 182 -6.69 18.24 -9.18
CA GLU A 182 -7.83 18.91 -8.52
C GLU A 182 -8.40 18.09 -7.36
N GLN A 183 -8.33 16.77 -7.45
CA GLN A 183 -8.79 15.87 -6.40
C GLN A 183 -7.71 15.65 -5.35
N PHE A 184 -6.50 15.36 -5.80
CA PHE A 184 -5.33 15.15 -4.95
C PHE A 184 -5.07 16.33 -4.01
N LYS A 185 -5.15 17.57 -4.51
CA LYS A 185 -4.89 18.79 -3.70
C LYS A 185 -5.85 18.98 -2.53
N GLN A 186 -7.01 18.33 -2.57
CA GLN A 186 -8.01 18.38 -1.49
C GLN A 186 -7.92 17.18 -0.54
N VAL A 187 -7.00 16.25 -0.76
CA VAL A 187 -6.75 15.13 0.16
C VAL A 187 -5.98 15.64 1.36
N GLY A 188 -6.37 15.16 2.54
CA GLY A 188 -5.75 15.56 3.79
C GLY A 188 -5.83 14.52 4.90
N SER A 189 -5.44 14.95 6.09
CA SER A 189 -5.39 14.12 7.31
C SER A 189 -6.74 13.53 7.69
N ALA A 190 -7.85 14.17 7.32
CA ALA A 190 -9.21 13.69 7.57
C ALA A 190 -9.65 12.56 6.60
N ASP A 191 -9.06 12.46 5.42
CA ASP A 191 -9.45 11.49 4.39
C ASP A 191 -8.71 10.15 4.52
N CYS A 192 -7.56 10.16 5.19
CA CYS A 192 -6.61 9.05 5.18
C CYS A 192 -6.32 8.54 6.59
N LYS A 193 -6.19 7.22 6.73
CA LYS A 193 -5.77 6.62 8.00
C LYS A 193 -4.32 7.00 8.32
N LYS A 194 -4.03 7.13 9.63
CA LYS A 194 -2.71 7.52 10.14
C LYS A 194 -1.54 6.73 9.53
N ARG A 195 -1.68 5.40 9.35
CA ARG A 195 -0.64 4.57 8.72
C ARG A 195 -0.35 5.00 7.29
N PHE A 196 -1.39 5.24 6.48
CA PHE A 196 -1.19 5.70 5.10
C PHE A 196 -0.53 7.07 5.05
N LEU A 197 -0.96 8.01 5.90
CA LEU A 197 -0.35 9.34 5.95
C LEU A 197 1.15 9.26 6.28
N ARG A 198 1.52 8.45 7.28
CA ARG A 198 2.93 8.20 7.60
C ARG A 198 3.65 7.55 6.42
N TYR A 199 3.08 6.50 5.83
CA TYR A 199 3.63 5.83 4.67
C TYR A 199 3.89 6.79 3.50
N PHE A 200 2.90 7.61 3.14
CA PHE A 200 3.00 8.58 2.05
C PHE A 200 4.11 9.60 2.30
N LEU A 201 4.16 10.20 3.50
CA LEU A 201 5.21 11.14 3.89
C LEU A 201 6.60 10.46 3.95
N THR A 202 6.66 9.19 4.37
CA THR A 202 7.89 8.39 4.38
C THR A 202 8.40 8.12 2.96
N ARG A 203 7.50 7.89 2.00
CA ARG A 203 7.89 7.71 0.59
C ARG A 203 8.44 9.00 -0.02
N ILE A 204 7.93 10.16 0.39
CA ILE A 204 8.49 11.46 0.01
C ILE A 204 9.87 11.66 0.67
N GLU A 205 10.00 11.33 1.95
CA GLU A 205 11.28 11.39 2.68
C GLU A 205 12.34 10.51 2.01
N LEU A 206 12.00 9.26 1.66
CA LEU A 206 12.88 8.35 0.94
C LEU A 206 13.30 8.91 -0.43
N PHE A 207 12.35 9.49 -1.18
CA PHE A 207 12.65 10.14 -2.45
C PHE A 207 13.63 11.30 -2.27
N ILE A 208 13.37 12.21 -1.33
CA ILE A 208 14.27 13.34 -1.02
C ILE A 208 15.66 12.83 -0.63
N SER A 209 15.74 11.83 0.25
CA SER A 209 17.00 11.21 0.68
C SER A 209 17.80 10.65 -0.50
N GLN A 210 17.13 9.95 -1.43
CA GLN A 210 17.76 9.39 -2.63
C GLN A 210 18.28 10.50 -3.57
N GLU A 211 17.45 11.49 -3.88
CA GLU A 211 17.81 12.58 -4.80
C GLU A 211 18.88 13.52 -4.24
N THR A 212 18.96 13.65 -2.91
CA THR A 212 19.97 14.46 -2.22
C THR A 212 21.21 13.67 -1.80
N THR A 213 21.22 12.34 -2.03
CA THR A 213 22.30 11.43 -1.58
C THR A 213 22.50 11.46 -0.06
N LEU A 214 21.49 11.89 0.70
CA LEU A 214 21.51 11.91 2.16
C LEU A 214 21.00 10.58 2.71
N GLN A 215 21.56 10.10 3.82
CA GLN A 215 21.04 8.90 4.47
C GLN A 215 19.78 9.20 5.25
N LEU A 216 18.79 8.31 5.21
CA LEU A 216 17.62 8.41 6.08
C LEU A 216 18.04 8.50 7.55
N GLN A 217 17.32 9.34 8.30
CA GLN A 217 17.61 9.54 9.73
C GLN A 217 17.17 8.37 10.61
N ASP A 218 16.32 7.49 10.09
CA ASP A 218 15.82 6.29 10.76
C ASP A 218 15.39 5.26 9.71
N THR A 219 14.98 4.08 10.16
CA THR A 219 14.43 3.03 9.30
C THR A 219 13.07 3.40 8.75
N LEU A 220 12.76 2.93 7.53
CA LEU A 220 11.43 3.10 6.93
C LEU A 220 10.32 2.50 7.82
N TYR A 221 10.62 1.40 8.51
CA TYR A 221 9.72 0.82 9.49
C TYR A 221 9.37 1.80 10.62
N ASN A 222 10.37 2.46 11.22
CA ASN A 222 10.12 3.39 12.32
C ASN A 222 9.29 4.61 11.87
N PHE A 223 9.55 5.15 10.68
CA PHE A 223 8.75 6.24 10.14
C PHE A 223 7.25 5.90 10.00
N VAL A 224 6.92 4.66 9.62
CA VAL A 224 5.52 4.24 9.37
C VAL A 224 4.87 3.59 10.59
N SER A 225 5.55 2.60 11.14
CA SER A 225 5.04 1.64 12.13
C SER A 225 5.71 1.74 13.49
N GLY A 226 6.71 2.61 13.66
CA GLY A 226 7.40 2.81 14.93
C GLY A 226 6.43 3.14 16.08
N GLU A 227 6.70 2.53 17.24
CA GLU A 227 5.95 2.70 18.48
C GLU A 227 6.88 3.14 19.63
N GLY A 228 6.30 3.59 20.73
CA GLY A 228 7.06 4.03 21.91
C GLY A 228 7.62 5.46 21.81
N LYS A 229 8.46 5.84 22.76
CA LYS A 229 8.99 7.22 22.88
C LYS A 229 10.14 7.51 21.90
N SER A 230 10.99 6.52 21.65
CA SER A 230 12.23 6.70 20.88
C SER A 230 12.07 6.47 19.38
N ASN A 231 11.13 5.62 18.97
CA ASN A 231 11.06 5.13 17.58
C ASN A 231 9.79 5.60 16.84
N ALA A 232 8.84 6.22 17.55
CA ALA A 232 7.59 6.66 16.94
C ALA A 232 7.72 8.03 16.26
N TYR A 233 7.14 8.12 15.07
CA TYR A 233 6.95 9.38 14.33
C TYR A 233 5.49 9.82 14.38
N HIS A 234 5.24 11.12 14.54
CA HIS A 234 3.91 11.70 14.61
C HIS A 234 3.63 12.56 13.38
N ILE A 235 2.36 12.59 12.98
CA ILE A 235 1.92 13.44 11.88
C ILE A 235 1.74 14.83 12.45
N GLU A 236 2.50 15.78 11.94
CA GLU A 236 2.44 17.17 12.37
C GLU A 236 1.93 18.10 11.30
N HIS A 237 1.32 19.19 11.74
CA HIS A 237 0.79 20.23 10.87
C HIS A 237 1.75 21.40 10.85
N ILE A 238 2.13 21.85 9.67
CA ILE A 238 2.93 23.08 9.47
C ILE A 238 2.17 24.28 10.05
N LEU A 239 0.86 24.35 9.79
CA LEU A 239 -0.02 25.39 10.33
C LEU A 239 -0.50 25.00 11.75
N SER A 240 0.20 25.50 12.77
CA SER A 240 -0.21 25.43 14.18
C SER A 240 -1.31 26.46 14.51
N ARG A 241 -2.06 26.25 15.61
CA ARG A 241 -3.20 27.10 16.01
C ARG A 241 -2.77 28.36 16.79
N ASN A 242 -1.75 29.09 16.34
CA ASN A 242 -1.34 30.38 16.93
C ASN A 242 -1.97 31.60 16.24
N SER A 243 -1.85 32.76 16.88
CA SER A 243 -2.38 34.03 16.38
C SER A 243 -1.81 34.42 15.01
N ASP A 244 -0.51 34.19 14.78
CA ASP A 244 0.14 34.55 13.52
C ASP A 244 -0.43 33.75 12.34
N ASN A 245 -0.49 32.43 12.46
CA ASN A 245 -1.08 31.58 11.43
C ASN A 245 -2.55 31.90 11.23
N LYS A 246 -3.32 32.13 12.30
CA LYS A 246 -4.74 32.51 12.18
C LYS A 246 -4.92 33.83 11.44
N SER A 247 -4.01 34.80 11.63
CA SER A 247 -4.08 36.09 10.95
C SER A 247 -3.94 36.00 9.42
N LEU A 248 -3.37 34.91 8.90
CA LEU A 248 -3.27 34.64 7.45
C LEU A 248 -4.60 34.17 6.83
N PHE A 249 -5.59 33.82 7.65
CA PHE A 249 -6.87 33.28 7.20
C PHE A 249 -8.01 34.14 7.76
N VAL A 250 -8.15 35.33 7.20
CA VAL A 250 -9.25 36.25 7.53
C VAL A 250 -10.19 36.39 6.33
N ASN A 251 -11.47 36.57 6.61
CA ASN A 251 -12.48 36.87 5.60
C ASN A 251 -12.44 38.35 5.20
N SER A 252 -13.36 38.77 4.31
CA SER A 252 -13.50 40.15 3.86
C SER A 252 -13.80 41.17 4.96
N GLU A 253 -14.26 40.72 6.14
CA GLU A 253 -14.49 41.55 7.33
C GLU A 253 -13.32 41.54 8.32
N ASN A 254 -12.16 41.02 7.90
CA ASN A 254 -10.97 40.85 8.73
C ASN A 254 -11.18 39.95 9.97
N LYS A 255 -12.17 39.05 9.93
CA LYS A 255 -12.43 38.04 10.97
C LYS A 255 -11.80 36.71 10.58
N PHE A 256 -11.28 35.97 11.56
CA PHE A 256 -10.68 34.66 11.33
C PHE A 256 -11.68 33.67 10.69
N ASP A 257 -11.29 33.11 9.54
CA ASP A 257 -12.02 32.06 8.83
C ASP A 257 -11.50 30.68 9.26
N GLU A 258 -12.14 30.10 10.28
CA GLU A 258 -11.76 28.79 10.80
C GLU A 258 -11.92 27.67 9.77
N ILE A 259 -12.91 27.76 8.87
CA ILE A 259 -13.18 26.74 7.86
C ILE A 259 -12.04 26.70 6.85
N MET A 260 -11.64 27.87 6.33
CA MET A 260 -10.51 27.97 5.41
C MET A 260 -9.21 27.51 6.07
N PHE A 261 -8.95 27.96 7.30
CA PHE A 261 -7.75 27.56 8.05
C PHE A 261 -7.67 26.03 8.24
N VAL A 262 -8.75 25.41 8.74
CA VAL A 262 -8.78 23.96 8.98
C VAL A 262 -8.62 23.18 7.67
N ARG A 263 -9.27 23.64 6.59
CA ARG A 263 -9.13 23.01 5.27
C ARG A 263 -7.69 23.02 4.78
N GLU A 264 -7.04 24.19 4.78
CA GLU A 264 -5.66 24.33 4.31
C GLU A 264 -4.68 23.57 5.22
N ARG A 265 -4.83 23.71 6.54
CA ARG A 265 -4.01 23.03 7.53
C ARG A 265 -4.00 21.52 7.34
N ASN A 266 -5.13 20.91 7.00
CA ASN A 266 -5.26 19.46 6.93
C ASN A 266 -4.79 18.86 5.60
N ARG A 267 -4.48 19.64 4.56
CA ARG A 267 -4.01 19.12 3.26
C ARG A 267 -2.71 18.33 3.41
N LEU A 268 -2.52 17.29 2.59
CA LEU A 268 -1.31 16.45 2.62
C LEU A 268 -0.01 17.28 2.56
N GLY A 269 0.05 18.30 1.71
CA GLY A 269 1.21 19.20 1.58
C GLY A 269 1.45 20.13 2.77
N ARG A 270 0.60 20.07 3.80
CA ARG A 270 0.76 20.80 5.09
C ARG A 270 1.03 19.84 6.25
N LEU A 271 1.28 18.56 5.96
CA LEU A 271 1.59 17.53 6.94
C LEU A 271 3.07 17.13 6.86
N LEU A 272 3.62 16.74 8.00
CA LEU A 272 5.00 16.32 8.16
C LEU A 272 5.10 15.12 9.11
N LEU A 273 6.28 14.50 9.15
CA LEU A 273 6.64 13.53 10.18
C LEU A 273 7.65 14.15 11.12
N LEU A 274 7.40 14.08 12.44
CA LEU A 274 8.36 14.47 13.47
C LEU A 274 8.55 13.32 14.46
N LYS A 275 9.78 13.12 14.92
CA LYS A 275 10.14 12.03 15.83
C LYS A 275 9.75 12.38 17.27
N GLY A 276 9.30 11.38 18.04
CA GLY A 276 9.16 11.47 19.49
C GLY A 276 7.92 12.21 19.99
N ARG A 277 7.85 12.41 21.32
CA ARG A 277 6.75 13.10 22.01
C ARG A 277 6.93 14.61 22.11
N ASP A 278 7.94 15.19 21.46
CA ASP A 278 8.28 16.61 21.55
C ASP A 278 7.21 17.54 20.95
N ASN A 279 6.15 16.95 20.39
CA ASN A 279 4.94 17.68 20.05
C ASN A 279 4.24 18.25 21.31
N GLN A 280 4.47 17.67 22.48
CA GLN A 280 4.03 18.25 23.77
C GLN A 280 4.84 19.49 24.16
N SER A 281 6.13 19.56 23.81
CA SER A 281 7.02 20.68 24.15
C SER A 281 6.88 21.86 23.19
N SER A 282 6.68 21.61 21.88
CA SER A 282 6.58 22.68 20.86
C SER A 282 5.19 23.33 20.73
N GLY A 283 4.15 22.74 21.33
CA GLY A 283 2.79 23.29 21.42
C GLY A 283 2.28 23.96 20.13
N ASN A 284 1.96 25.25 20.22
CA ASN A 284 1.45 26.08 19.12
C ASN A 284 2.51 26.99 18.49
N GLU A 285 3.80 26.69 18.64
CA GLU A 285 4.87 27.49 18.03
C GLU A 285 4.73 27.62 16.51
N LYS A 286 5.33 28.68 15.95
CA LYS A 286 5.49 28.80 14.49
C LYS A 286 6.35 27.66 13.97
N TYR A 287 6.13 27.28 12.72
CA TYR A 287 6.85 26.14 12.14
C TYR A 287 8.38 26.30 12.18
N CYS A 288 8.88 27.50 11.90
CA CYS A 288 10.31 27.81 11.98
C CYS A 288 10.90 27.60 13.40
N ASP A 289 10.11 27.82 14.45
CA ASP A 289 10.53 27.59 15.83
C ASP A 289 10.40 26.11 16.21
N LYS A 290 9.36 25.43 15.71
CA LYS A 290 9.23 23.97 15.84
C LYS A 290 10.46 23.28 15.27
N LEU A 291 10.90 23.64 14.07
CA LEU A 291 12.08 23.05 13.45
C LEU A 291 13.33 23.16 14.34
N LYS A 292 13.50 24.28 15.07
CA LYS A 292 14.60 24.43 16.02
C LYS A 292 14.51 23.38 17.13
N THR A 293 13.31 23.15 17.66
CA THR A 293 13.04 22.13 18.68
C THR A 293 13.37 20.70 18.21
N TYR A 294 13.23 20.41 16.91
CA TYR A 294 13.57 19.09 16.32
C TYR A 294 14.92 19.06 15.59
N THR A 295 15.80 20.04 15.85
CA THR A 295 17.09 20.11 15.13
C THR A 295 17.91 18.84 15.38
N GLY A 296 18.37 18.21 14.30
CA GLY A 296 19.18 16.97 14.34
C GLY A 296 18.39 15.66 14.26
N CYS A 297 17.05 15.69 14.37
CA CYS A 297 16.20 14.50 14.24
C CYS A 297 14.95 14.70 13.36
N ALA A 298 14.76 15.92 12.82
CA ALA A 298 13.68 16.25 11.91
C ALA A 298 13.95 15.66 10.51
N PRO A 299 13.02 14.90 9.90
CA PRO A 299 13.18 14.35 8.55
C PRO A 299 13.46 15.44 7.49
N TYR A 300 14.09 15.08 6.38
CA TYR A 300 14.45 16.03 5.32
C TYR A 300 13.24 16.75 4.73
N LEU A 301 12.11 16.07 4.59
CA LEU A 301 10.85 16.69 4.20
C LEU A 301 10.50 17.87 5.10
N ALA A 302 10.69 17.74 6.42
CA ALA A 302 10.47 18.85 7.34
C ALA A 302 11.49 19.97 7.12
N GLN A 303 12.76 19.62 6.97
CA GLN A 303 13.84 20.60 6.79
C GLN A 303 13.69 21.43 5.50
N PHE A 304 13.23 20.83 4.41
CA PHE A 304 13.06 21.49 3.11
C PHE A 304 11.68 22.10 2.88
N SER A 305 10.76 22.00 3.84
CA SER A 305 9.42 22.61 3.75
C SER A 305 9.40 24.10 4.17
N LEU A 306 10.54 24.77 4.17
CA LEU A 306 10.72 26.20 4.53
C LEU A 306 10.33 27.12 3.38
#